data_AF-A0A3D4QV89-F1
#
_entry.id   AF-A0A3D4QV89-F1
#
_cell.length_a   1.000
_cell.length_b   1.000
_cell.length_c   1.000
_cell.angle_alpha   90.00
_cell.angle_beta   90.00
_cell.angle_gamma   90.00
#
_symmetry.space_group_name_H-M   'P 1'
#
loop_
_entity.id
_entity.type
_entity.pdbx_description
1 polymer ?
#
loop_
_entity_poly.entity_id
_entity_poly.type
_entity_poly.pdbx_seq_one_letter_code
_entity_poly.pdbx_strand_id
1 'polypeptide(L)'
;MEYAINVPKLEFNNALNSVRKNHPYAEEIIRMDRNDEVNELIHQIDSLNGQQLKEYANSLSNSNQELVFHALMKDITQTQKNKLFTIISIRMKKRFYNYNWILLQEHYNNANLIESLALIAEYIKEKIPTKYKLSLVSKLSVKDGNLVAQTLDVLQSEENTLSDFFIRYNIKNESNFARALVEEFFL
;
A
#
# COMPACT_ATOMS: atom_id res chain seq x y z
N MET A 1 -47.58 -12.58 19.08
CA MET A 1 -46.86 -11.94 17.96
C MET A 1 -45.57 -11.39 18.54
N GLU A 2 -44.49 -12.15 18.42
CA GLU A 2 -43.14 -11.62 18.66
C GLU A 2 -42.81 -10.69 17.50
N TYR A 3 -42.69 -9.39 17.78
CA TYR A 3 -42.03 -8.49 16.85
C TYR A 3 -40.55 -8.88 16.86
N ALA A 4 -40.11 -9.59 15.82
CA ALA A 4 -38.70 -9.79 15.57
C ALA A 4 -38.08 -8.39 15.38
N ILE A 5 -37.45 -7.86 16.42
CA ILE A 5 -36.57 -6.69 16.35
C ILE A 5 -35.33 -7.17 15.60
N ASN A 6 -35.42 -7.18 14.28
CA ASN A 6 -34.30 -7.53 13.44
C ASN A 6 -33.95 -6.30 12.61
N VAL A 7 -32.64 -6.02 12.58
CA VAL A 7 -31.89 -5.44 11.45
C VAL A 7 -31.47 -3.93 11.40
N PRO A 8 -31.83 -2.95 12.27
CA PRO A 8 -31.25 -1.60 12.12
C PRO A 8 -29.72 -1.57 12.31
N LYS A 9 -29.23 -2.37 13.26
CA LYS A 9 -27.79 -2.48 13.57
C LYS A 9 -27.03 -3.27 12.50
N LEU A 10 -27.65 -4.28 11.90
CA LEU A 10 -27.03 -5.08 10.85
C LEU A 10 -26.94 -4.30 9.54
N GLU A 11 -28.01 -3.58 9.16
CA GLU A 11 -28.00 -2.67 8.01
C GLU A 11 -26.98 -1.53 8.18
N PHE A 12 -26.95 -0.90 9.36
CA PHE A 12 -25.94 0.13 9.67
C PHE A 12 -24.53 -0.43 9.59
N ASN A 13 -24.26 -1.60 10.19
CA ASN A 13 -22.94 -2.22 10.14
C ASN A 13 -22.54 -2.62 8.71
N ASN A 14 -23.47 -3.11 7.89
CA ASN A 14 -23.21 -3.44 6.49
C ASN A 14 -22.92 -2.16 5.67
N ALA A 15 -23.68 -1.09 5.87
CA ALA A 15 -23.43 0.20 5.25
C ALA A 15 -22.08 0.80 5.68
N LEU A 16 -21.79 0.76 6.98
CA LEU A 16 -20.51 1.22 7.53
C LEU A 16 -19.33 0.42 6.98
N ASN A 17 -19.46 -0.91 6.90
CA ASN A 17 -18.44 -1.77 6.29
C ASN A 17 -18.24 -1.45 4.81
N SER A 18 -19.32 -1.20 4.06
CA SER A 18 -19.24 -0.78 2.65
C SER A 18 -18.52 0.56 2.48
N VAL A 19 -18.80 1.54 3.35
CA VAL A 19 -18.11 2.85 3.33
C VAL A 19 -16.64 2.70 3.71
N ARG A 20 -16.32 1.99 4.81
CA ARG A 20 -14.94 1.74 5.26
C ARG A 20 -14.14 0.92 4.26
N LYS A 21 -14.78 0.04 3.50
CA LYS A 21 -14.15 -0.65 2.36
C LYS A 21 -13.69 0.32 1.26
N ASN A 22 -14.37 1.44 1.07
CA ASN A 22 -14.03 2.42 0.04
C ASN A 22 -13.20 3.60 0.56
N HIS A 23 -13.24 3.83 1.86
CA HIS A 23 -12.55 4.90 2.57
C HIS A 23 -11.97 4.38 3.89
N PRO A 24 -11.01 3.44 3.86
CA PRO A 24 -10.48 2.85 5.08
C PRO A 24 -9.64 3.87 5.86
N TYR A 25 -9.72 3.80 7.19
CA TYR A 25 -8.70 4.45 8.02
C TYR A 25 -7.35 3.74 7.84
N ALA A 26 -6.26 4.47 8.12
CA ALA A 26 -4.91 3.96 7.90
C ALA A 26 -4.63 2.65 8.66
N GLU A 27 -5.20 2.52 9.85
CA GLU A 27 -5.10 1.38 10.77
C GLU A 27 -5.85 0.14 10.24
N GLU A 28 -6.84 0.34 9.38
CA GLU A 28 -7.69 -0.73 8.87
C GLU A 28 -7.11 -1.39 7.63
N ILE A 29 -6.35 -0.65 6.83
CA ILE A 29 -5.85 -1.09 5.52
C ILE A 29 -5.18 -2.46 5.59
N ILE A 30 -4.38 -2.71 6.63
CA ILE A 30 -3.65 -3.98 6.82
C ILE A 30 -4.57 -5.15 7.25
N ARG A 31 -5.76 -4.86 7.79
CA ARG A 31 -6.73 -5.86 8.30
C ARG A 31 -7.89 -6.11 7.34
N MET A 32 -7.90 -5.44 6.19
CA MET A 32 -8.99 -5.59 5.23
C MET A 32 -8.89 -6.95 4.56
N ASP A 33 -9.89 -7.81 4.77
CA ASP A 33 -10.07 -8.97 3.89
C ASP A 33 -10.61 -8.49 2.54
N ARG A 34 -9.79 -8.70 1.51
CA ARG A 34 -10.03 -8.30 0.12
C ARG A 34 -9.82 -9.46 -0.84
N ASN A 35 -9.80 -10.68 -0.33
CA ASN A 35 -9.33 -11.83 -1.10
C ASN A 35 -10.18 -12.11 -2.33
N ASP A 36 -11.50 -12.05 -2.19
CA ASP A 36 -12.45 -12.27 -3.27
C ASP A 36 -12.33 -11.16 -4.31
N GLU A 37 -12.33 -9.90 -3.89
CA GLU A 37 -12.20 -8.76 -4.80
C GLU A 37 -10.85 -8.79 -5.55
N VAL A 38 -9.77 -9.20 -4.87
CA VAL A 38 -8.46 -9.38 -5.52
C VAL A 38 -8.51 -10.51 -6.56
N ASN A 39 -9.13 -11.64 -6.25
CA ASN A 39 -9.22 -12.76 -7.19
C ASN A 39 -10.01 -12.36 -8.44
N GLU A 40 -11.13 -11.64 -8.25
CA GLU A 40 -11.91 -11.08 -9.36
C GLU A 40 -11.09 -10.11 -10.20
N LEU A 41 -10.33 -9.19 -9.56
CA LEU A 41 -9.44 -8.27 -10.27
C LEU A 41 -8.40 -9.02 -11.12
N ILE A 42 -7.74 -10.03 -10.54
CA ILE A 42 -6.74 -10.83 -11.25
C ILE A 42 -7.35 -11.55 -12.46
N HIS A 43 -8.50 -12.22 -12.28
CA HIS A 43 -9.19 -12.88 -13.38
C HIS A 43 -9.62 -11.89 -14.48
N GLN A 44 -10.10 -10.71 -14.11
CA GLN A 44 -10.47 -9.67 -15.08
C GLN A 44 -9.26 -9.26 -15.92
N ILE A 45 -8.14 -8.89 -15.27
CA ILE A 45 -6.97 -8.38 -15.99
C ILE A 45 -6.29 -9.44 -16.86
N ASP A 46 -6.38 -10.73 -16.52
CA ASP A 46 -5.77 -11.81 -17.30
C ASP A 46 -6.25 -11.82 -18.75
N SER A 47 -7.54 -11.53 -18.97
CA SER A 47 -8.15 -11.48 -20.30
C SER A 47 -7.81 -10.21 -21.11
N LEU A 48 -7.31 -9.15 -20.47
CA LEU A 48 -7.12 -7.85 -21.11
C LEU A 48 -5.79 -7.75 -21.88
N ASN A 49 -5.85 -7.18 -23.08
CA ASN A 49 -4.68 -6.74 -23.85
C ASN A 49 -4.34 -5.26 -23.58
N GLY A 50 -3.27 -4.73 -24.19
CA GLY A 50 -2.73 -3.40 -23.85
C GLY A 50 -3.75 -2.24 -23.92
N GLN A 51 -4.56 -2.16 -24.97
CA GLN A 51 -5.56 -1.10 -25.11
C GLN A 51 -6.73 -1.32 -24.14
N GLN A 52 -7.23 -2.55 -24.03
CA GLN A 52 -8.30 -2.91 -23.10
C GLN A 52 -7.90 -2.66 -21.64
N LEU A 53 -6.66 -2.97 -21.28
CA LEU A 53 -6.11 -2.72 -19.95
C LEU A 53 -6.05 -1.22 -19.65
N LYS A 54 -5.72 -0.39 -20.66
CA LYS A 54 -5.70 1.06 -20.51
C LYS A 54 -7.09 1.63 -20.29
N GLU A 55 -8.08 1.14 -21.03
CA GLU A 55 -9.48 1.52 -20.85
C GLU A 55 -9.99 1.10 -19.47
N TYR A 56 -9.72 -0.14 -19.08
CA TYR A 56 -10.05 -0.67 -17.75
C TYR A 56 -9.42 0.15 -16.63
N ALA A 57 -8.12 0.42 -16.69
CA ALA A 57 -7.42 1.25 -15.71
C ALA A 57 -8.05 2.65 -15.56
N ASN A 58 -8.61 3.19 -16.66
CA ASN A 58 -9.30 4.46 -16.66
C ASN A 58 -10.73 4.40 -16.09
N SER A 59 -11.41 3.26 -16.18
CA SER A 59 -12.74 3.07 -15.60
C SER A 59 -12.70 2.68 -14.13
N LEU A 60 -11.55 2.26 -13.59
CA LEU A 60 -11.44 1.84 -12.19
C LEU A 60 -11.84 2.95 -11.20
N SER A 61 -12.67 2.56 -10.24
CA SER A 61 -12.98 3.38 -9.07
C SER A 61 -11.73 3.60 -8.23
N ASN A 62 -11.80 4.60 -7.35
CA ASN A 62 -10.72 4.91 -6.43
C ASN A 62 -10.30 3.72 -5.55
N SER A 63 -11.27 2.98 -5.01
CA SER A 63 -11.04 1.83 -4.14
C SER A 63 -10.47 0.63 -4.91
N ASN A 64 -10.91 0.41 -6.15
CA ASN A 64 -10.36 -0.67 -6.98
C ASN A 64 -8.92 -0.39 -7.44
N GLN A 65 -8.50 0.88 -7.50
CA GLN A 65 -7.10 1.19 -7.72
C GLN A 65 -6.22 0.86 -6.51
N GLU A 66 -6.75 0.99 -5.30
CA GLU A 66 -6.04 0.63 -4.07
C GLU A 66 -5.99 -0.90 -3.90
N LEU A 67 -7.01 -1.61 -4.39
CA LEU A 67 -7.05 -3.08 -4.47
C LEU A 67 -5.87 -3.68 -5.25
N VAL A 68 -5.30 -2.93 -6.19
CA VAL A 68 -4.09 -3.33 -6.93
C VAL A 68 -2.93 -3.62 -5.97
N PHE A 69 -2.77 -2.85 -4.88
CA PHE A 69 -1.71 -3.11 -3.91
C PHE A 69 -1.95 -4.39 -3.11
N HIS A 70 -3.22 -4.72 -2.82
CA HIS A 70 -3.57 -6.00 -2.21
C HIS A 70 -3.28 -7.17 -3.16
N ALA A 71 -3.54 -6.99 -4.45
CA ALA A 71 -3.20 -7.99 -5.47
C ALA A 71 -1.69 -8.23 -5.58
N LEU A 72 -0.86 -7.18 -5.43
CA LEU A 72 0.61 -7.30 -5.43
C LEU A 72 1.16 -8.09 -4.23
N MET A 73 0.40 -8.21 -3.14
CA MET A 73 0.77 -9.03 -1.98
C MET A 73 0.55 -10.53 -2.20
N LYS A 74 -0.23 -10.92 -3.20
CA LYS A 74 -0.49 -12.33 -3.53
C LYS A 74 0.63 -12.92 -4.38
N ASP A 75 0.66 -14.25 -4.43
CA ASP A 75 1.42 -14.97 -5.43
C ASP A 75 0.80 -14.75 -6.80
N ILE A 76 1.53 -14.07 -7.68
CA ILE A 76 1.08 -13.63 -9.00
C ILE A 76 2.16 -13.87 -10.03
N THR A 77 1.74 -14.12 -11.27
CA THR A 77 2.66 -14.27 -12.39
C THR A 77 3.31 -12.94 -12.76
N GLN A 78 4.47 -12.98 -13.43
CA GLN A 78 5.12 -11.78 -13.95
C GLN A 78 4.21 -10.99 -14.91
N THR A 79 3.37 -11.68 -15.69
CA THR A 79 2.39 -11.05 -16.59
C THR A 79 1.35 -10.26 -15.79
N GLN A 80 0.77 -10.85 -14.74
CA GLN A 80 -0.19 -10.17 -13.87
C GLN A 80 0.45 -8.98 -13.18
N LYS A 81 1.66 -9.13 -12.64
CA LYS A 81 2.44 -8.02 -12.06
C LYS A 81 2.61 -6.86 -13.04
N ASN A 82 3.04 -7.13 -14.28
CA ASN A 82 3.22 -6.10 -15.31
C ASN A 82 1.91 -5.37 -15.62
N LYS A 83 0.78 -6.10 -15.66
CA LYS A 83 -0.55 -5.51 -15.87
C LYS A 83 -0.98 -4.63 -14.68
N LEU A 84 -0.79 -5.09 -13.45
CA LEU A 84 -1.05 -4.32 -12.23
C LEU A 84 -0.20 -3.03 -12.18
N PHE A 85 1.10 -3.12 -12.53
CA PHE A 85 1.97 -1.95 -12.59
C PHE A 85 1.52 -0.96 -13.68
N THR A 86 1.08 -1.46 -14.83
CA THR A 86 0.50 -0.63 -15.89
C THR A 86 -0.73 0.13 -15.38
N ILE A 87 -1.62 -0.53 -14.64
CA ILE A 87 -2.80 0.12 -14.02
C ILE A 87 -2.35 1.24 -13.06
N ILE A 88 -1.37 0.97 -12.19
CA ILE A 88 -0.81 1.96 -11.27
C ILE A 88 -0.26 3.17 -12.06
N SER A 89 0.55 2.93 -13.10
CA SER A 89 1.18 3.97 -13.90
C SER A 89 0.19 4.87 -14.63
N ILE A 90 -0.91 4.33 -15.15
CA ILE A 90 -1.90 5.11 -15.91
C ILE A 90 -2.63 6.11 -15.01
N ARG A 91 -2.94 5.73 -13.76
CA ARG A 91 -3.71 6.57 -12.83
C ARG A 91 -2.98 6.80 -11.52
N MET A 92 -1.69 7.07 -11.61
CA MET A 92 -0.84 7.33 -10.45
C MET A 92 -1.37 8.51 -9.64
N LYS A 93 -1.50 8.33 -8.32
CA LYS A 93 -2.04 9.34 -7.39
C LYS A 93 -1.15 9.49 -6.16
N LYS A 94 -1.11 10.70 -5.60
CA LYS A 94 -0.36 11.00 -4.36
C LYS A 94 -0.70 10.05 -3.20
N ARG A 95 -1.97 9.65 -3.08
CA ARG A 95 -2.42 8.77 -1.99
C ARG A 95 -1.87 7.35 -2.09
N PHE A 96 -1.47 6.89 -3.29
CA PHE A 96 -0.90 5.56 -3.47
C PHE A 96 0.39 5.39 -2.70
N TYR A 97 1.17 6.46 -2.54
CA TYR A 97 2.34 6.45 -1.66
C TYR A 97 1.96 6.05 -0.23
N ASN A 98 0.96 6.72 0.35
CA ASN A 98 0.55 6.44 1.72
C ASN A 98 -0.02 5.02 1.83
N TYR A 99 -0.82 4.59 0.86
CA TYR A 99 -1.44 3.27 0.86
C TYR A 99 -0.40 2.15 0.75
N ASN A 100 0.52 2.25 -0.22
CA ASN A 100 1.61 1.32 -0.39
C ASN A 100 2.53 1.33 0.85
N TRP A 101 2.87 2.50 1.39
CA TRP A 101 3.72 2.61 2.59
C TRP A 101 3.11 1.90 3.80
N ILE A 102 1.79 2.00 3.99
CA ILE A 102 1.10 1.30 5.08
C ILE A 102 1.18 -0.22 4.91
N LEU A 103 0.92 -0.73 3.71
CA LEU A 103 1.00 -2.17 3.44
C LEU A 103 2.45 -2.69 3.52
N LEU A 104 3.40 -1.91 3.01
CA LEU A 104 4.81 -2.26 3.03
C LEU A 104 5.34 -2.33 4.47
N GLN A 105 4.89 -1.47 5.38
CA GLN A 105 5.30 -1.60 6.79
C GLN A 105 4.88 -2.94 7.42
N GLU A 106 3.78 -3.53 6.98
CA GLU A 106 3.35 -4.86 7.46
C GLU A 106 4.08 -5.99 6.71
N HIS A 107 4.38 -5.78 5.43
CA HIS A 107 4.98 -6.75 4.52
C HIS A 107 6.30 -6.24 3.91
N TYR A 108 7.25 -5.82 4.75
CA TYR A 108 8.41 -5.01 4.34
C TYR A 108 9.43 -5.75 3.46
N ASN A 109 9.30 -7.07 3.35
CA ASN A 109 10.08 -7.93 2.47
C ASN A 109 9.36 -8.28 1.15
N ASN A 110 8.14 -7.79 0.93
CA ASN A 110 7.39 -8.07 -0.28
C ASN A 110 7.97 -7.30 -1.48
N ALA A 111 8.63 -8.01 -2.39
CA ALA A 111 9.30 -7.43 -3.55
C ALA A 111 8.38 -6.60 -4.45
N ASN A 112 7.12 -7.03 -4.64
CA ASN A 112 6.16 -6.30 -5.48
C ASN A 112 5.75 -4.96 -4.86
N LEU A 113 5.57 -4.91 -3.54
CA LEU A 113 5.30 -3.67 -2.82
C LEU A 113 6.51 -2.72 -2.86
N ILE A 114 7.73 -3.24 -2.71
CA ILE A 114 8.98 -2.47 -2.80
C ILE A 114 9.12 -1.86 -4.21
N GLU A 115 8.95 -2.67 -5.26
CA GLU A 115 9.06 -2.19 -6.64
C GLU A 115 7.97 -1.17 -6.98
N SER A 116 6.74 -1.38 -6.52
CA SER A 116 5.67 -0.40 -6.72
C SER A 116 5.90 0.87 -5.90
N LEU A 117 6.53 0.80 -4.72
CA LEU A 117 6.97 1.98 -3.98
C LEU A 117 7.99 2.79 -4.78
N ALA A 118 8.99 2.12 -5.39
CA ALA A 118 9.99 2.78 -6.24
C ALA A 118 9.34 3.49 -7.44
N LEU A 119 8.38 2.83 -8.10
CA LEU A 119 7.60 3.43 -9.20
C LEU A 119 6.82 4.67 -8.74
N ILE A 120 6.15 4.59 -7.59
CA ILE A 120 5.41 5.72 -7.02
C ILE A 120 6.36 6.85 -6.59
N ALA A 121 7.54 6.52 -6.07
CA ALA A 121 8.53 7.48 -5.61
C ALA A 121 9.04 8.38 -6.75
N GLU A 122 9.35 7.81 -7.92
CA GLU A 122 9.72 8.60 -9.11
C GLU A 122 8.58 9.55 -9.53
N TYR A 123 7.33 9.10 -9.49
CA TYR A 123 6.18 9.98 -9.75
C TYR A 123 6.09 11.14 -8.75
N ILE A 124 6.29 10.90 -7.44
CA ILE A 124 6.26 11.97 -6.43
C ILE A 124 7.46 12.91 -6.61
N LYS A 125 8.64 12.39 -6.94
CA LYS A 125 9.83 13.19 -7.21
C LYS A 125 9.60 14.17 -8.36
N GLU A 126 8.95 13.73 -9.43
CA GLU A 126 8.61 14.58 -10.57
C GLU A 126 7.49 15.58 -10.26
N LYS A 127 6.40 15.13 -9.63
CA LYS A 127 5.18 15.94 -9.47
C LYS A 127 5.11 16.75 -8.18
N ILE A 128 5.77 16.28 -7.12
CA ILE A 128 5.72 16.84 -5.77
C ILE A 128 7.12 16.75 -5.10
N PRO A 129 8.15 17.38 -5.68
CA PRO A 129 9.54 17.20 -5.26
C PRO A 129 9.79 17.54 -3.80
N THR A 130 9.09 18.54 -3.24
CA THR A 130 9.20 18.89 -1.82
C THR A 130 8.73 17.76 -0.91
N LYS A 131 7.62 17.09 -1.24
CA LYS A 131 7.14 15.94 -0.45
C LYS A 131 8.10 14.76 -0.58
N TYR A 132 8.63 14.52 -1.78
CA TYR A 132 9.62 13.47 -2.01
C TYR A 132 10.86 13.69 -1.14
N LYS A 133 11.48 14.88 -1.17
CA LYS A 133 12.69 15.20 -0.38
C LYS A 133 12.51 15.03 1.14
N LEU A 134 11.28 15.14 1.64
CA LEU A 134 10.96 14.97 3.07
C LEU A 134 10.61 13.52 3.45
N SER A 135 10.37 12.65 2.48
CA SER A 135 10.02 11.25 2.72
C SER A 135 11.23 10.35 2.88
N LEU A 136 11.07 9.27 3.65
CA LEU A 136 12.11 8.25 3.85
C LEU A 136 12.58 7.67 2.52
N VAL A 137 11.65 7.38 1.59
CA VAL A 137 11.97 6.80 0.28
C VAL A 137 12.98 7.60 -0.55
N SER A 138 13.11 8.91 -0.31
CA SER A 138 14.11 9.73 -1.01
C SER A 138 15.54 9.49 -0.55
N LYS A 139 15.70 8.78 0.58
CA LYS A 139 16.96 8.44 1.22
C LYS A 139 17.31 6.96 1.07
N LEU A 140 16.41 6.17 0.48
CA LEU A 140 16.56 4.73 0.31
C LEU A 140 16.91 4.40 -1.13
N SER A 141 17.80 3.43 -1.31
CA SER A 141 18.00 2.71 -2.57
C SER A 141 17.01 1.55 -2.65
N VAL A 142 15.76 1.89 -2.99
CA VAL A 142 14.59 1.00 -2.86
C VAL A 142 14.73 -0.34 -3.60
N LYS A 143 15.50 -0.40 -4.69
CA LYS A 143 15.56 -1.61 -5.55
C LYS A 143 16.59 -2.65 -5.11
N ASP A 144 17.60 -2.27 -4.34
CA ASP A 144 18.86 -3.03 -4.30
C ASP A 144 19.30 -3.44 -2.89
N GLY A 145 18.45 -3.33 -1.87
CA GLY A 145 18.91 -3.64 -0.51
C GLY A 145 17.84 -3.96 0.51
N ASN A 146 18.32 -4.46 1.65
CA ASN A 146 17.51 -4.69 2.84
C ASN A 146 16.92 -3.35 3.31
N LEU A 147 15.59 -3.22 3.25
CA LEU A 147 14.88 -2.00 3.62
C LEU A 147 15.11 -1.61 5.08
N VAL A 148 15.25 -2.60 5.97
CA VAL A 148 15.51 -2.40 7.40
C VAL A 148 16.89 -1.79 7.59
N ALA A 149 17.95 -2.45 7.09
CA ALA A 149 19.32 -1.97 7.18
C ALA A 149 19.49 -0.54 6.62
N GLN A 150 18.96 -0.27 5.42
CA GLN A 150 19.03 1.07 4.83
C GLN A 150 18.29 2.12 5.66
N THR A 151 17.19 1.74 6.30
CA THR A 151 16.44 2.67 7.17
C THR A 151 17.20 2.94 8.47
N LEU A 152 17.93 1.96 8.99
CA LEU A 152 18.82 2.15 10.14
C LEU A 152 20.00 3.05 9.79
N ASP A 153 20.60 2.91 8.62
CA ASP A 153 21.65 3.82 8.14
C ASP A 153 21.14 5.27 8.10
N VAL A 154 19.91 5.46 7.61
CA VAL A 154 19.27 6.78 7.60
C VAL A 154 19.00 7.30 9.02
N LEU A 155 18.49 6.45 9.91
CA LEU A 155 18.27 6.80 11.33
C LEU A 155 19.58 7.27 11.99
N GLN A 156 20.67 6.50 11.81
CA GLN A 156 21.99 6.83 12.35
C GLN A 156 22.53 8.15 11.77
N SER A 157 22.37 8.36 10.46
CA SER A 157 22.84 9.59 9.78
C SER A 157 22.12 10.86 10.22
N GLU A 158 20.90 10.74 10.74
CA GLU A 158 20.08 11.87 11.17
C GLU A 158 20.22 12.21 12.65
N GLU A 159 20.95 11.39 13.42
CA GLU A 159 21.13 11.55 14.87
C GLU A 159 19.79 11.69 15.63
N ASN A 160 18.73 11.06 15.11
CA ASN A 160 17.39 11.14 15.68
C ASN A 160 17.15 10.02 16.70
N THR A 161 16.26 10.28 17.67
CA THR A 161 15.70 9.19 18.48
C THR A 161 14.79 8.31 17.60
N LEU A 162 14.67 7.03 17.94
CA LEU A 162 13.82 6.10 17.21
C LEU A 162 12.35 6.56 17.18
N SER A 163 11.86 7.16 18.27
CA SER A 163 10.51 7.73 18.35
C SER A 163 10.32 8.91 17.41
N ASP A 164 11.24 9.88 17.41
CA ASP A 164 11.15 11.06 16.53
C ASP A 164 11.25 10.66 15.07
N PHE A 165 12.12 9.68 14.77
CA PHE A 165 12.27 9.12 13.44
C PHE A 165 10.99 8.44 12.94
N PHE A 166 10.33 7.66 13.81
CA PHE A 166 9.07 6.99 13.47
C PHE A 166 7.96 8.00 13.20
N ILE A 167 7.84 9.04 14.02
CA ILE A 167 6.88 10.13 13.81
C ILE A 167 7.17 10.85 12.49
N ARG A 168 8.44 11.22 12.24
CA ARG A 168 8.86 11.94 11.03
C ARG A 168 8.51 11.21 9.75
N TYR A 169 8.73 9.89 9.73
CA TYR A 169 8.54 9.06 8.54
C TYR A 169 7.23 8.26 8.52
N ASN A 170 6.35 8.55 9.47
CA ASN A 170 5.05 7.89 9.61
C ASN A 170 5.18 6.35 9.65
N ILE A 171 6.15 5.88 10.45
CA ILE A 171 6.35 4.46 10.76
C ILE A 171 5.46 4.15 11.96
N LYS A 172 4.58 3.16 11.81
CA LYS A 172 3.68 2.70 12.88
C LYS A 172 4.46 1.79 13.81
N ASN A 173 4.54 2.16 15.09
CA ASN A 173 5.28 1.43 16.12
C ASN A 173 4.88 -0.06 16.22
N GLU A 174 3.64 -0.38 15.88
CA GLU A 174 3.08 -1.73 15.96
C GLU A 174 3.27 -2.58 14.69
N SER A 175 3.82 -2.00 13.61
CA SER A 175 4.06 -2.70 12.34
C SER A 175 5.23 -3.68 12.43
N ASN A 176 5.23 -4.70 11.58
CA ASN A 176 6.35 -5.65 11.50
C ASN A 176 7.66 -4.97 11.11
N PHE A 177 7.62 -3.93 10.28
CA PHE A 177 8.79 -3.13 9.91
C PHE A 177 9.38 -2.39 11.12
N ALA A 178 8.54 -1.77 11.95
CA ALA A 178 9.00 -1.10 13.17
C ALA A 178 9.63 -2.08 14.16
N ARG A 179 9.05 -3.27 14.32
CA ARG A 179 9.63 -4.33 15.16
C ARG A 179 11.00 -4.75 14.65
N ALA A 180 11.13 -5.00 13.35
CA ALA A 180 12.41 -5.36 12.74
C ALA A 180 13.47 -4.26 12.93
N LEU A 181 13.10 -2.98 12.79
CA LEU A 181 14.01 -1.86 13.06
C LEU A 181 14.46 -1.83 14.53
N VAL A 182 13.55 -2.03 15.47
CA VAL A 182 13.88 -2.06 16.90
C VAL A 182 14.80 -3.23 17.22
N GLU A 183 14.48 -4.43 16.73
CA GLU A 183 15.29 -5.62 16.94
C GLU A 183 16.72 -5.44 16.40
N GLU A 184 16.87 -4.95 15.17
CA GLU A 184 18.19 -4.73 14.56
C GLU A 184 18.94 -3.52 15.16
N PHE A 185 18.25 -2.50 15.67
CA PHE A 185 18.90 -1.32 16.28
C PHE A 185 19.56 -1.61 17.64
N PHE A 186 19.04 -2.58 18.39
CA PHE A 186 19.55 -2.96 19.71
C PHE A 186 20.49 -4.18 19.70
N LEU A 187 20.78 -4.74 18.53
CA LEU A 187 21.80 -5.77 18.31
C LEU A 187 23.19 -5.14 18.11
#